data_AF-A0AAW9AWN9-F1
#
_entry.id   AF-A0AAW9AWN9-F1
#
_cell.length_a   1.000
_cell.length_b   1.000
_cell.length_c   1.000
_cell.angle_alpha   90.00
_cell.angle_beta   90.00
_cell.angle_gamma   90.00
#
_symmetry.space_group_name_H-M   'P 1'
#
loop_
_entity.id
_entity.type
_entity.pdbx_description
1 polymer ?
#
loop_
_entity_poly.entity_id
_entity_poly.type
_entity_poly.pdbx_seq_one_letter_code
_entity_poly.pdbx_strand_id
1 'polypeptide(L)'
;MKNTFNLTIFLPESKIDPSQYRVSHNDLKSASFSRLDSEEGNPCAIYQVEMNKPYNAQDLEGEFCVTHPEYDVMGVDVFVDE
;
A
#
# COMPACT_ATOMS: atom_id res chain seq x y z
N MET A 1 0.92 11.30 -15.40
CA MET A 1 -0.21 11.40 -14.46
C MET A 1 -1.20 10.26 -14.72
N LYS A 2 -1.49 9.47 -13.68
CA LYS A 2 -2.42 8.32 -13.70
C LYS A 2 -3.36 8.42 -12.51
N ASN A 3 -4.47 7.69 -12.54
CA ASN A 3 -5.37 7.56 -11.40
C ASN A 3 -5.20 6.21 -10.69
N THR A 4 -4.41 5.30 -11.25
CA THR A 4 -4.22 3.95 -10.72
C THR A 4 -2.74 3.70 -10.54
N PHE A 5 -2.40 3.16 -9.37
CA PHE A 5 -1.03 2.89 -8.95
C PHE A 5 -0.97 1.54 -8.26
N ASN A 6 0.22 0.94 -8.24
CA ASN A 6 0.52 -0.15 -7.34
C ASN A 6 1.17 0.42 -6.08
N LEU A 7 0.77 -0.10 -4.92
CA LEU A 7 1.48 0.14 -3.67
C LEU A 7 2.19 -1.12 -3.25
N THR A 8 3.49 -1.00 -3.02
CA THR A 8 4.33 -2.07 -2.50
C THR A 8 4.52 -1.82 -1.01
N ILE A 9 3.95 -2.69 -0.18
CA ILE A 9 4.01 -2.59 1.29
C ILE A 9 4.95 -3.67 1.81
N PHE A 10 6.12 -3.28 2.33
CA PHE A 10 7.08 -4.21 2.90
C PHE A 10 6.61 -4.74 4.26
N LEU A 11 6.84 -6.04 4.51
CA LEU A 11 6.32 -6.77 5.66
C LEU A 11 7.46 -7.20 6.57
N PRO A 12 8.02 -6.31 7.41
CA PRO A 12 9.25 -6.58 8.16
C PRO A 12 9.16 -7.81 9.07
N GLU A 13 8.06 -8.03 9.81
CA GLU A 13 7.82 -9.25 10.60
C GLU A 13 6.32 -9.46 10.88
N SER A 14 5.46 -9.37 9.86
CA SER A 14 4.02 -9.41 10.13
C SER A 14 3.45 -10.83 10.18
N LYS A 15 2.86 -11.18 11.32
CA LYS A 15 1.94 -12.34 11.47
C LYS A 15 0.53 -12.03 10.95
N ILE A 16 0.29 -10.79 10.53
CA ILE A 16 -1.00 -10.33 10.05
C ILE A 16 -1.08 -10.65 8.57
N ASP A 17 -2.18 -11.28 8.15
CA ASP A 17 -2.48 -11.47 6.74
C ASP A 17 -2.58 -10.08 6.08
N PRO A 18 -1.67 -9.74 5.14
CA PRO A 18 -1.64 -8.40 4.60
C PRO A 18 -2.93 -8.07 3.87
N SER A 19 -3.69 -9.03 3.34
CA SER A 19 -4.99 -8.75 2.71
C SER A 19 -6.03 -8.11 3.65
N GLN A 20 -5.80 -8.19 4.96
CA GLN A 20 -6.64 -7.58 6.00
C GLN A 20 -6.24 -6.14 6.33
N TYR A 21 -5.13 -5.63 5.77
CA TYR A 21 -4.76 -4.24 5.94
C TYR A 21 -5.72 -3.29 5.24
N ARG A 22 -5.90 -2.13 5.87
CA ARG A 22 -6.65 -1.00 5.33
C ARG A 22 -5.66 0.07 4.89
N VAL A 23 -5.61 0.28 3.59
CA VAL A 23 -4.89 1.40 2.98
C VAL A 23 -5.81 2.60 2.92
N SER A 24 -5.31 3.76 3.32
CA SER A 24 -6.05 5.02 3.33
C SER A 24 -5.20 6.18 2.84
N HIS A 25 -5.85 7.12 2.16
CA HIS A 25 -5.31 8.40 1.72
C HIS A 25 -6.50 9.37 1.49
N ASN A 26 -6.29 10.67 1.67
CA ASN A 26 -7.37 11.68 1.64
C ASN A 26 -8.18 11.69 0.33
N ASP A 27 -7.53 11.42 -0.80
CA ASP A 27 -8.15 11.38 -2.13
C ASP A 27 -8.32 9.94 -2.67
N LEU A 28 -8.16 8.92 -1.84
CA LEU A 28 -8.31 7.53 -2.25
C LEU A 28 -9.76 7.23 -2.64
N LYS A 29 -9.97 6.66 -3.83
CA LYS A 29 -11.27 6.15 -4.26
C LYS A 29 -11.44 4.69 -3.86
N SER A 30 -10.43 3.86 -4.11
CA SER A 30 -10.42 2.45 -3.69
C SER A 30 -9.00 1.92 -3.51
N ALA A 31 -8.87 0.91 -2.67
CA ALA A 31 -7.65 0.12 -2.52
C ALA A 31 -8.02 -1.35 -2.38
N SER A 32 -7.36 -2.21 -3.15
CA SER A 32 -7.57 -3.65 -3.11
C SER A 32 -6.24 -4.37 -3.01
N PHE A 33 -6.18 -5.38 -2.14
CA PHE A 33 -5.07 -6.30 -2.11
C PHE A 33 -5.02 -7.08 -3.43
N SER A 34 -3.85 -7.13 -4.06
CA SER A 34 -3.62 -7.84 -5.32
C SER A 34 -2.93 -9.17 -5.08
N ARG A 35 -1.73 -9.15 -4.50
CA ARG A 35 -0.90 -10.35 -4.32
C ARG A 35 0.17 -10.17 -3.24
N LEU A 36 0.74 -11.29 -2.81
CA LEU A 36 2.03 -11.34 -2.12
C LEU A 36 3.16 -11.42 -3.15
N ASP A 37 4.27 -10.75 -2.86
CA ASP A 37 5.47 -10.75 -3.69
C ASP A 37 6.73 -10.73 -2.80
N SER A 38 7.90 -10.72 -3.42
CA SER A 38 9.17 -10.56 -2.71
C SER A 38 10.12 -9.63 -3.47
N GLU A 39 10.53 -8.53 -2.84
CA GLU A 39 11.51 -7.61 -3.39
C GLU A 39 12.82 -7.67 -2.59
N GLU A 40 13.94 -7.86 -3.29
CA GLU A 40 15.28 -8.04 -2.70
C GLU A 40 15.34 -9.13 -1.60
N GLY A 41 14.43 -10.10 -1.65
CA GLY A 41 14.30 -11.18 -0.67
C GLY A 41 13.43 -10.84 0.54
N ASN A 42 12.88 -9.63 0.64
CA ASN A 42 11.95 -9.23 1.68
C ASN A 42 10.51 -9.43 1.22
N PRO A 43 9.64 -10.05 2.05
CA PRO A 43 8.24 -10.21 1.69
C PRO A 43 7.52 -8.86 1.61
N CYS A 44 6.75 -8.66 0.55
CA CYS A 44 5.92 -7.47 0.37
C CYS A 44 4.51 -7.84 -0.10
N ALA A 45 3.56 -6.96 0.16
CA ALA A 45 2.19 -7.04 -0.35
C ALA A 45 1.97 -5.97 -1.41
N ILE A 46 1.38 -6.36 -2.54
CA ILE A 46 1.04 -5.46 -3.63
C ILE A 46 -0.44 -5.11 -3.53
N TYR A 47 -0.73 -3.83 -3.46
CA TYR A 47 -2.07 -3.26 -3.49
C TYR A 47 -2.29 -2.50 -4.79
N GLN A 48 -3.47 -2.63 -5.38
CA GLN A 48 -3.89 -1.74 -6.45
C GLN A 48 -4.75 -0.63 -5.86
N VAL A 49 -4.37 0.63 -6.09
CA VAL A 49 -5.12 1.80 -5.62
C VAL A 49 -5.64 2.62 -6.78
N GLU A 50 -6.85 3.15 -6.61
CA GLU A 50 -7.47 4.11 -7.51
C GLU A 50 -7.71 5.42 -6.76
N MET A 51 -7.28 6.54 -7.33
CA MET A 51 -7.41 7.90 -6.80
C MET A 51 -8.60 8.62 -7.46
N ASN A 52 -9.22 9.56 -6.75
CA ASN A 52 -10.34 10.33 -7.31
C ASN A 52 -9.88 11.31 -8.40
N LYS A 53 -8.64 11.78 -8.35
CA LYS A 53 -8.01 12.59 -9.41
C LYS A 53 -6.64 12.03 -9.82
N PRO A 54 -6.10 12.44 -10.98
CA PRO A 54 -4.76 12.03 -11.41
C PRO A 54 -3.64 12.59 -10.52
N TYR A 55 -2.60 11.79 -10.30
CA TYR A 55 -1.38 12.13 -9.56
C TYR A 55 -0.11 11.69 -10.34
N ASN A 56 1.06 12.16 -9.89
CA ASN A 56 2.33 11.49 -10.15
C ASN A 56 2.67 10.60 -8.96
N ALA A 57 3.32 9.45 -9.19
CA ALA A 57 3.64 8.52 -8.12
C ALA A 57 4.51 9.14 -7.01
N GLN A 58 5.49 9.98 -7.40
CA GLN A 58 6.37 10.71 -6.47
C GLN A 58 5.63 11.65 -5.52
N ASP A 59 4.49 12.20 -5.95
CA ASP A 59 3.68 13.10 -5.11
C ASP A 59 2.89 12.33 -4.04
N LEU A 60 2.83 10.99 -4.14
CA LEU A 60 2.11 10.10 -3.23
C LEU A 60 3.03 9.30 -2.30
N GLU A 61 4.35 9.35 -2.52
CA GLU A 61 5.32 8.67 -1.66
C GLU A 61 5.21 9.17 -0.22
N GLY A 62 5.01 8.26 0.73
CA GLY A 62 4.86 8.59 2.16
C GLY A 62 3.47 9.14 2.56
N GLU A 63 2.56 9.36 1.62
CA GLU A 63 1.22 9.92 1.90
C GLU A 63 0.18 8.85 2.27
N PHE A 64 0.45 7.58 1.96
CA PHE A 64 -0.46 6.47 2.27
C PHE A 64 -0.29 5.98 3.71
N CYS A 65 -1.41 5.81 4.40
CA CYS A 65 -1.45 5.20 5.74
C CYS A 65 -2.03 3.79 5.67
N VAL A 66 -1.34 2.85 6.32
CA VAL A 66 -1.72 1.43 6.38
C VAL A 66 -2.07 1.09 7.83
N THR A 67 -3.25 0.52 8.05
CA THR A 67 -3.74 0.18 9.40
C THR A 67 -4.38 -1.21 9.42
N HIS A 68 -4.59 -1.77 10.61
CA HIS A 68 -5.39 -2.97 10.81
C HIS A 68 -6.43 -2.71 11.91
N PRO A 69 -7.68 -3.23 11.81
CA PRO A 69 -8.72 -2.94 12.79
C PRO A 69 -8.44 -3.48 14.21
N GLU A 70 -7.62 -4.53 14.32
CA GLU A 70 -7.39 -5.25 15.59
C GLU A 70 -5.93 -5.25 16.05
N TYR A 71 -4.98 -4.91 15.17
CA TYR A 71 -3.55 -5.05 15.43
C TYR A 71 -2.83 -3.75 15.09
N ASP A 72 -1.76 -3.47 15.82
CA ASP A 72 -0.91 -2.33 15.52
C ASP A 72 -0.04 -2.64 14.29
N VAL A 73 -0.08 -1.74 13.30
CA VAL A 73 0.72 -1.84 12.07
C VAL A 73 1.82 -0.79 12.18
N MET A 74 2.97 -1.20 12.70
CA MET A 74 4.13 -0.32 12.88
C MET A 74 5.24 -0.66 11.89
N GLY A 75 5.89 0.38 11.37
CA GLY A 75 7.12 0.25 10.58
C GLY A 75 6.95 -0.40 9.21
N VAL A 76 5.76 -0.33 8.62
CA VAL A 76 5.57 -0.76 7.23
C VAL A 76 6.03 0.34 6.28
N ASP A 77 6.97 0.00 5.40
CA ASP A 77 7.39 0.90 4.33
C ASP A 77 6.47 0.73 3.12
N VAL A 78 6.00 1.85 2.58
CA VAL A 78 5.06 1.89 1.45
C VAL A 78 5.70 2.63 0.28
N PHE A 79 5.79 1.96 -0.85
CA PHE A 79 6.30 2.52 -2.11
C PHE A 79 5.18 2.60 -3.15
N VAL A 80 5.25 3.60 -4.02
CA VAL A 80 4.23 3.86 -5.05
C VAL A 80 4.84 3.63 -6.42
N ASP A 81 4.31 2.64 -7.14
CA ASP A 81 4.72 2.25 -8.48
C ASP A 81 3.63 2.59 -9.52
N GLU A 82 4.05 2.95 -10.74
CA GLU A 82 3.18 3.32 -11.86
C GLU A 82 2.61 2.16 -12.69
#